data_AF-A0A4U0F101-F1
#
_entry.id   AF-A0A4U0F101-F1
#
_cell.length_a   1.000
_cell.length_b   1.000
_cell.length_c   1.000
_cell.angle_alpha   90.00
_cell.angle_beta   90.00
_cell.angle_gamma   90.00
#
_symmetry.space_group_name_H-M   'P 1'
#
loop_
_entity.id
_entity.type
_entity.pdbx_description
1 polymer ?
#
loop_
_entity_poly.entity_id
_entity_poly.type
_entity_poly.pdbx_seq_one_letter_code
_entity_poly.pdbx_strand_id
1 'polypeptide(L)'
;MKVFLKEATVVMRMSKNETEALSLDGWILGFVKFINNRNVKATGFEEKIIKMKSMIFEDIAYMLVLYTSYIPRVSKAPREGVDSFHLIKKDGSWKIVSILNEIPSADRPKPTILEN
;
A
#
# COMPACT_ATOMS: atom_id res chain seq x y z
N MET A 1 -3.16 -18.86 0.42
CA MET A 1 -2.18 -18.32 1.39
C MET A 1 -2.76 -17.03 1.97
N LYS A 2 -3.02 -16.95 3.29
CA LYS A 2 -3.44 -15.69 3.93
C LYS A 2 -2.18 -14.89 4.28
N VAL A 3 -2.02 -13.73 3.62
CA VAL A 3 -0.85 -12.83 3.75
C VAL A 3 -1.02 -11.85 4.91
N PHE A 4 -2.27 -11.51 5.26
CA PHE A 4 -2.61 -10.66 6.40
C PHE A 4 -2.94 -11.48 7.65
N LEU A 5 -2.71 -10.92 8.82
CA LEU A 5 -3.44 -11.31 10.03
C LEU A 5 -4.89 -10.87 9.92
N LYS A 6 -5.79 -11.58 10.62
CA LYS A 6 -7.23 -11.26 10.61
C LYS A 6 -7.48 -9.86 11.19
N GLU A 7 -6.72 -9.48 12.20
CA GLU A 7 -6.81 -8.22 12.93
C GLU A 7 -5.99 -7.10 12.27
N ALA A 8 -5.49 -7.29 11.04
CA ALA A 8 -4.66 -6.30 10.39
C ALA A 8 -5.43 -5.00 10.10
N THR A 9 -4.69 -3.88 10.18
CA THR A 9 -5.24 -2.54 9.95
C THR A 9 -4.57 -1.89 8.75
N VAL A 10 -5.33 -1.20 7.91
CA VAL A 10 -4.80 -0.44 6.78
C VAL A 10 -5.18 1.02 6.95
N VAL A 11 -4.19 1.91 6.96
CA VAL A 11 -4.40 3.35 7.04
C VAL A 11 -4.06 3.96 5.69
N MET A 12 -5.04 4.62 5.05
CA MET A 12 -4.89 5.14 3.70
C MET A 12 -5.09 6.64 3.62
N ARG A 13 -4.29 7.30 2.78
CA ARG A 13 -4.57 8.65 2.30
C ARG A 13 -5.69 8.59 1.25
N MET A 14 -6.90 9.00 1.62
CA MET A 14 -8.08 8.95 0.75
C MET A 14 -8.19 10.17 -0.17
N SER A 15 -7.73 11.32 0.31
CA SER A 15 -7.68 12.58 -0.43
C SER A 15 -6.50 13.44 0.04
N LYS A 16 -6.34 14.66 -0.48
CA LYS A 16 -5.22 15.55 -0.09
C LYS A 16 -5.15 15.80 1.42
N ASN A 17 -6.30 15.84 2.10
CA ASN A 17 -6.41 16.25 3.50
C ASN A 17 -7.07 15.18 4.39
N GLU A 18 -7.28 13.98 3.87
CA GLU A 18 -8.05 12.94 4.56
C GLU A 18 -7.29 11.63 4.61
N THR A 19 -7.27 11.04 5.80
CA THR A 19 -6.70 9.74 6.08
C THR A 19 -7.75 8.92 6.83
N GLU A 20 -7.91 7.66 6.45
CA GLU A 20 -8.88 6.75 7.07
C GLU A 20 -8.15 5.51 7.57
N ALA A 21 -8.51 5.06 8.78
CA ALA A 21 -8.07 3.79 9.34
C ALA A 21 -9.15 2.73 9.12
N LEU A 22 -8.79 1.66 8.42
CA LEU A 22 -9.69 0.61 7.97
C LEU A 22 -9.30 -0.72 8.63
N SER A 23 -10.30 -1.52 9.00
CA SER A 23 -10.08 -2.95 9.23
C SER A 23 -9.70 -3.64 7.92
N LEU A 24 -9.09 -4.83 7.99
CA LEU A 24 -8.80 -5.63 6.80
C LEU A 24 -10.04 -5.84 5.91
N ASP A 25 -11.18 -6.19 6.50
CA ASP A 25 -12.42 -6.40 5.75
C ASP A 25 -12.92 -5.10 5.12
N GLY A 26 -12.84 -3.98 5.84
CA GLY A 26 -13.20 -2.66 5.31
C GLY A 26 -12.34 -2.25 4.12
N TRP A 27 -11.03 -2.49 4.21
CA TRP A 27 -10.09 -2.25 3.12
C TRP A 27 -10.35 -3.14 1.90
N ILE A 28 -10.57 -4.45 2.10
CA ILE A 28 -10.90 -5.38 1.00
C ILE A 28 -12.18 -4.94 0.29
N LEU A 29 -13.24 -4.60 1.04
CA LEU A 29 -14.49 -4.10 0.48
C LEU A 29 -14.29 -2.79 -0.29
N GLY A 30 -13.48 -1.87 0.24
CA GLY A 30 -13.10 -0.63 -0.44
C GLY A 30 -12.36 -0.87 -1.76
N PHE A 31 -11.41 -1.80 -1.76
CA PHE A 31 -10.64 -2.17 -2.94
C PHE A 31 -11.52 -2.84 -4.02
N VAL A 32 -12.43 -3.73 -3.62
CA VAL A 32 -13.41 -4.34 -4.54
C VAL A 32 -14.33 -3.27 -5.14
N LYS A 33 -14.81 -2.33 -4.33
CA LYS A 33 -15.60 -1.19 -4.84
C LYS A 33 -14.80 -0.34 -5.84
N PHE A 34 -13.53 -0.08 -5.57
CA PHE A 34 -12.64 0.60 -6.51
C PHE A 34 -12.52 -0.14 -7.85
N ILE A 35 -12.25 -1.44 -7.83
CA ILE A 35 -12.15 -2.29 -9.03
C ILE A 35 -13.41 -2.18 -9.88
N ASN A 36 -14.57 -2.28 -9.24
CA ASN A 36 -15.86 -2.22 -9.92
C ASN A 36 -16.15 -0.82 -10.47
N ASN A 37 -16.00 0.23 -9.65
CA ASN A 37 -16.33 1.60 -10.03
C ASN A 37 -15.41 2.17 -11.12
N ARG A 38 -14.15 1.72 -11.18
CA ARG A 38 -13.20 2.11 -12.23
C ARG A 38 -13.24 1.20 -13.45
N ASN A 39 -14.09 0.17 -13.46
CA ASN A 39 -14.14 -0.84 -14.50
C ASN A 39 -12.75 -1.41 -14.83
N VAL A 40 -11.99 -1.74 -13.78
CA VAL A 40 -10.58 -2.18 -13.89
C VAL A 40 -10.42 -3.38 -14.82
N LYS A 41 -11.43 -4.25 -14.91
CA LYS A 41 -11.44 -5.38 -15.85
C LYS A 41 -11.27 -4.93 -17.32
N ALA A 42 -11.80 -3.78 -17.69
CA ALA A 42 -11.66 -3.22 -19.03
C ALA A 42 -10.50 -2.20 -19.13
N THR A 43 -10.27 -1.41 -18.08
CA THR A 43 -9.28 -0.31 -18.11
C THR A 43 -7.86 -0.75 -17.75
N GLY A 44 -7.71 -1.91 -17.12
CA GLY A 44 -6.50 -2.35 -16.44
C GLY A 44 -6.29 -1.63 -15.11
N PHE A 45 -5.35 -2.15 -14.32
CA PHE A 45 -4.74 -1.50 -13.17
C PHE A 45 -3.34 -2.10 -13.04
N GLU A 46 -2.34 -1.24 -12.95
CA GLU A 46 -0.95 -1.65 -12.76
C GLU A 46 -0.43 -1.00 -11.48
N GLU A 47 0.24 -1.81 -10.68
CA GLU A 47 1.02 -1.35 -9.55
C GLU A 47 2.41 -1.98 -9.64
N LYS A 48 3.44 -1.15 -9.48
CA LYS A 48 4.83 -1.56 -9.62
C LYS A 48 5.65 -1.04 -8.46
N ILE A 49 6.32 -1.94 -7.75
CA ILE A 49 7.32 -1.57 -6.76
C ILE A 49 8.54 -1.00 -7.47
N ILE A 50 8.97 0.18 -7.05
CA ILE A 50 10.15 0.88 -7.56
C ILE A 50 11.34 0.60 -6.66
N LYS A 51 11.16 0.74 -5.34
CA LYS A 51 12.21 0.54 -4.34
C LYS A 51 11.60 0.06 -3.03
N MET A 52 12.38 -0.70 -2.29
CA MET A 52 12.01 -1.16 -0.95
C MET A 52 13.20 -1.04 0.00
N LYS A 53 12.93 -0.74 1.26
CA LYS A 53 13.89 -0.84 2.35
C LYS A 53 13.24 -1.57 3.51
N SER A 54 13.86 -2.65 3.96
CA SER A 54 13.38 -3.44 5.08
C SER A 54 14.30 -3.34 6.29
N MET A 55 13.71 -3.50 7.47
CA MET A 55 14.38 -3.78 8.72
C MET A 55 13.71 -5.00 9.34
N ILE A 56 14.51 -5.99 9.74
CA ILE A 56 14.04 -7.21 10.39
C ILE A 56 14.66 -7.25 11.78
N PHE A 57 13.85 -7.55 12.78
CA PHE A 57 14.28 -7.76 14.15
C PHE A 57 13.54 -8.97 14.71
N GLU A 58 14.24 -10.11 14.77
CA GLU A 58 13.66 -11.40 15.18
C GLU A 58 12.34 -11.69 14.43
N ASP A 59 11.22 -11.79 15.15
CA ASP A 59 9.90 -12.11 14.63
C ASP A 59 9.08 -10.88 14.22
N ILE A 60 9.67 -9.69 14.17
CA ILE A 60 9.02 -8.50 13.62
C ILE A 60 9.82 -7.94 12.44
N ALA A 61 9.13 -7.31 11.50
CA ALA A 61 9.76 -6.60 10.41
C ALA A 61 8.96 -5.35 10.01
N TYR A 62 9.71 -4.40 9.46
CA TYR A 62 9.21 -3.19 8.85
C TYR A 62 9.73 -3.14 7.42
N MET A 63 8.88 -2.72 6.48
CA MET A 63 9.29 -2.49 5.10
C MET A 63 8.65 -1.22 4.57
N LEU A 64 9.49 -0.28 4.14
CA LEU A 64 9.07 0.90 3.42
C LEU A 64 9.18 0.64 1.93
N VAL A 65 8.11 0.92 1.19
CA VAL A 65 7.98 0.64 -0.23
C VAL A 65 7.62 1.90 -0.97
N LEU A 66 8.42 2.26 -1.97
CA LEU A 66 8.04 3.22 -3.00
C LEU A 66 7.47 2.44 -4.19
N TYR A 67 6.27 2.79 -4.62
CA TYR A 67 5.61 2.16 -5.75
C TYR A 67 5.00 3.20 -6.69
N THR A 68 4.65 2.76 -7.90
CA THR A 68 3.82 3.52 -8.82
C THR A 68 2.52 2.78 -9.09
N SER A 69 1.40 3.48 -9.16
CA SER A 69 0.10 2.94 -9.59
C SER A 69 -0.42 3.67 -10.83
N TYR A 70 -1.09 2.94 -11.72
CA TYR A 70 -1.54 3.46 -13.01
C TYR A 70 -2.78 2.72 -13.51
N ILE A 71 -3.72 3.46 -14.11
CA ILE A 71 -4.85 2.89 -14.86
C ILE A 71 -4.65 3.26 -16.33
N PRO A 72 -4.16 2.33 -17.20
CA PRO A 72 -3.71 2.63 -18.55
C PRO A 72 -4.68 3.39 -19.45
N ARG A 73 -5.99 3.11 -19.32
CA ARG A 73 -7.02 3.72 -20.17
C ARG A 73 -7.72 4.93 -19.55
N VAL A 74 -7.29 5.37 -18.36
CA VAL A 74 -7.95 6.44 -17.60
C VAL A 74 -6.98 7.55 -17.19
N SER A 75 -5.76 7.18 -16.80
CA SER A 75 -4.74 8.12 -16.34
C SER A 75 -3.72 8.38 -17.44
N LYS A 76 -3.06 9.55 -17.42
CA LYS A 76 -2.00 9.89 -18.38
C LYS A 76 -0.60 9.40 -17.98
N ALA A 77 -0.36 9.23 -16.69
CA ALA A 77 0.93 8.81 -16.14
C ALA A 77 0.72 8.05 -14.82
N PRO A 78 1.65 7.14 -14.46
CA PRO A 78 1.68 6.53 -13.14
C PRO A 78 1.84 7.58 -12.04
N ARG A 79 1.29 7.28 -10.87
CA ARG A 79 1.42 8.10 -9.65
C ARG A 79 2.26 7.35 -8.62
N GLU A 80 3.19 8.04 -7.98
CA GLU A 80 3.96 7.48 -6.87
C GLU A 80 3.09 7.37 -5.61
N GLY A 81 3.35 6.33 -4.83
CA GLY A 81 2.83 6.13 -3.48
C GLY A 81 3.91 5.51 -2.59
N VAL A 82 3.78 5.70 -1.28
CA VAL A 82 4.66 5.13 -0.28
C VAL A 82 3.85 4.32 0.71
N ASP A 83 4.21 3.06 0.87
CA ASP A 83 3.62 2.15 1.84
C ASP A 83 4.62 1.76 2.91
N SER A 84 4.18 1.81 4.16
CA SER A 84 4.88 1.27 5.31
C SER A 84 4.20 -0.02 5.77
N PHE A 85 4.80 -1.16 5.44
CA PHE A 85 4.35 -2.47 5.85
C PHE A 85 4.96 -2.85 7.20
N HIS A 86 4.11 -3.23 8.15
CA HIS A 86 4.55 -3.84 9.40
C HIS A 86 4.15 -5.31 9.39
N LEU A 87 5.09 -6.16 9.78
CA LEU A 87 4.96 -7.60 9.68
C LEU A 87 5.36 -8.28 10.98
N ILE A 88 4.73 -9.42 11.24
CA ILE A 88 5.19 -10.38 12.25
C ILE A 88 5.44 -11.74 11.60
N LYS A 89 6.37 -12.51 12.16
CA LYS A 89 6.55 -13.91 11.80
C LYS A 89 5.63 -14.74 12.68
N LYS A 90 4.67 -15.44 12.07
CA LYS A 90 3.73 -16.33 12.75
C LYS A 90 3.66 -17.66 12.02
N ASP A 91 3.80 -18.75 12.78
CA ASP A 91 3.79 -20.12 12.26
C ASP A 91 4.82 -20.31 11.12
N GLY A 92 6.02 -19.76 11.31
CA GLY A 92 7.11 -19.85 10.32
C GLY A 92 6.98 -18.95 9.09
N SER A 93 5.96 -18.08 9.02
CA SER A 93 5.71 -17.22 7.85
C SER A 93 5.46 -15.76 8.22
N TRP A 94 5.91 -14.82 7.38
CA TRP A 94 5.62 -13.40 7.57
C TRP A 94 4.15 -13.11 7.27
N LYS A 95 3.52 -12.33 8.16
CA LYS A 95 2.13 -11.85 8.06
C LYS A 95 2.11 -10.33 8.18
N ILE A 96 1.33 -9.68 7.32
CA ILE A 96 1.08 -8.24 7.41
C ILE A 96 0.14 -7.99 8.59
N VAL A 97 0.56 -7.09 9.48
CA VAL A 97 -0.25 -6.63 10.62
C VAL A 97 -0.74 -5.21 10.44
N SER A 98 -0.01 -4.38 9.70
CA SER A 98 -0.52 -3.08 9.27
C SER A 98 0.14 -2.58 8.00
N ILE A 99 -0.59 -1.73 7.28
CA ILE A 99 -0.06 -0.94 6.17
C ILE A 99 -0.43 0.53 6.41
N LEU A 100 0.54 1.43 6.33
CA LEU A 100 0.30 2.87 6.32
C LEU A 100 0.68 3.41 4.95
N ASN A 101 -0.28 4.02 4.25
CA ASN A 101 -0.10 4.56 2.92
C ASN A 101 -0.04 6.09 2.92
N GLU A 102 0.86 6.64 2.12
CA GLU A 102 1.00 8.07 1.89
C GLU A 102 1.30 8.37 0.42
N ILE A 103 0.92 9.57 -0.04
CA ILE A 103 1.16 10.02 -1.41
C ILE A 103 2.17 11.18 -1.39
N PRO A 104 3.38 10.98 -1.95
CA PRO A 104 4.37 12.03 -2.10
C PRO A 104 3.83 13.23 -2.89
N SER A 105 4.31 14.42 -2.55
CA SER A 105 4.03 15.67 -3.26
C SER A 105 5.20 16.65 -3.08
N ALA A 106 5.18 17.80 -3.77
CA ALA A 106 6.21 18.83 -3.58
C ALA A 106 6.34 19.26 -2.10
N ASP A 107 5.22 19.36 -1.37
CA ASP A 107 5.19 19.74 0.05
C ASP A 107 5.45 18.55 1.01
N ARG A 108 5.43 17.32 0.49
CA ARG A 108 5.64 16.07 1.23
C ARG A 108 6.56 15.16 0.40
N PRO A 109 7.86 15.45 0.37
CA PRO A 109 8.79 14.66 -0.42
C PRO A 109 8.80 13.22 0.06
N LYS A 110 9.17 12.30 -0.83
CA LYS A 110 9.35 10.90 -0.46
C LYS A 110 10.50 10.75 0.54
N PRO A 111 10.48 9.73 1.41
CA PRO A 111 11.55 9.51 2.36
C PRO A 111 12.90 9.32 1.65
N THR A 112 13.95 9.99 2.11
CA THR A 112 15.30 9.96 1.50
C THR A 112 15.89 8.55 1.43
N ILE A 113 15.52 7.66 2.34
CA ILE A 113 15.92 6.24 2.31
C ILE A 113 15.38 5.48 1.08
N LEU A 114 14.35 6.03 0.44
CA LEU A 114 13.77 5.57 -0.84
C LEU A 114 14.23 6.45 -2.02
N GLU A 115 15.01 7.49 -1.78
CA GLU A 115 15.74 8.23 -2.80
C GLU A 115 17.08 7.51 -3.04
N ASN A 116 17.62 7.62 -4.27
CA ASN A 116 18.77 6.90 -4.83
C ASN A 116 19.67 6.12 -3.85
#